data_AF-I1NEJ6-F1
#
_entry.id   AF-I1NEJ6-F1
#
_cell.length_a   1.000
_cell.length_b   1.000
_cell.length_c   1.000
_cell.angle_alpha   90.00
_cell.angle_beta   90.00
_cell.angle_gamma   90.00
#
_symmetry.space_group_name_H-M   'P 1'
#
loop_
_entity.id
_entity.type
_entity.pdbx_description
1 polymer ?
#
loop_
_entity_poly.entity_id
_entity_poly.type
_entity_poly.pdbx_seq_one_letter_code
_entity_poly.pdbx_strand_id
1 'polypeptide(L)'
;MTEAYIRKKPGMASVKDMPVLQDGPPPGGFAPVRFARRIPNKGPSAVAIFLTAFGAFSWGMYQVGQGNKIRRALKEEKYAARRSILPVLQAEEDERFVKEWH
;
A
#
# COMPACT_ATOMS: atom_id res chain seq x y z
N MET A 1 25.73 9.34 69.14
CA MET A 1 24.64 9.48 70.12
C MET A 1 23.65 10.61 69.81
N THR A 2 23.95 11.55 68.90
CA THR A 2 23.06 12.68 68.55
C THR A 2 21.92 12.31 67.59
N GLU A 3 22.09 11.29 66.76
CA GLU A 3 21.06 10.88 65.78
C GLU A 3 19.75 10.45 66.43
N ALA A 4 19.81 9.86 67.63
CA ALA A 4 18.62 9.47 68.40
C ALA A 4 17.77 10.67 68.84
N TYR A 5 18.37 11.85 68.96
CA TYR A 5 17.65 13.09 69.25
C TYR A 5 17.04 13.72 67.99
N ILE A 6 17.73 13.61 66.85
CA ILE A 6 17.32 14.20 65.57
C ILE A 6 16.17 13.40 64.94
N ARG A 7 16.28 12.07 64.89
CA ARG A 7 15.28 11.17 64.30
C ARG A 7 14.30 10.63 65.34
N LYS A 8 13.91 11.46 66.30
CA LYS A 8 13.09 11.02 67.43
C LYS A 8 11.65 10.78 66.99
N LYS A 9 11.11 9.59 67.28
CA LYS A 9 9.67 9.28 67.18
C LYS A 9 9.05 9.23 68.59
N PRO A 10 7.87 9.85 68.82
CA PRO A 10 7.15 9.72 70.09
C PRO A 10 6.86 8.23 70.40
N GLY A 11 7.21 7.77 71.61
CA GLY A 11 7.00 6.38 72.05
C GLY A 11 8.11 5.39 71.71
N MET A 12 9.28 5.85 71.22
CA MET A 12 10.44 4.99 70.97
C MET A 12 11.07 4.49 72.29
N ALA A 13 11.10 3.18 72.51
CA ALA A 13 11.73 2.55 73.69
C ALA A 13 13.19 2.17 73.46
N SER A 14 13.60 1.96 72.20
CA SER A 14 14.93 1.52 71.82
C SER A 14 15.43 2.23 70.56
N VAL A 15 16.76 2.34 70.41
CA VAL A 15 17.43 2.91 69.22
C VAL A 15 17.05 2.16 67.93
N LYS A 16 16.61 0.90 68.02
CA LYS A 16 16.17 0.10 66.87
C LYS A 16 14.86 0.59 66.23
N ASP A 17 13.99 1.26 66.98
CA ASP A 17 12.69 1.73 66.48
C ASP A 17 12.76 3.15 65.88
N MET A 18 13.98 3.64 65.65
CA MET A 18 14.22 4.94 65.08
C MET A 18 13.67 5.00 63.64
N PRO A 19 12.85 6.00 63.29
CA PRO A 19 12.29 6.15 61.96
C PRO A 19 13.40 6.34 60.92
N VAL A 20 13.36 5.49 59.90
CA VAL A 20 14.19 5.61 58.70
C VAL A 20 13.24 5.60 57.51
N LEU A 21 13.05 6.78 56.90
CA LEU A 21 12.34 6.92 55.65
C LEU A 21 13.38 7.07 54.54
N GLN A 22 13.59 6.00 53.78
CA GLN A 22 14.46 5.99 52.61
C GLN A 22 13.61 6.12 51.35
N ASP A 23 14.17 6.73 50.32
CA ASP A 23 13.57 6.69 48.98
C ASP A 23 13.63 5.23 48.48
N GLY A 24 12.53 4.77 47.91
CA GLY A 24 12.34 3.38 47.54
C GLY A 24 11.14 3.22 46.62
N PRO A 25 11.05 2.10 45.90
CA PRO A 25 9.89 1.83 45.07
C PRO A 25 8.63 1.78 45.95
N PRO A 26 7.47 2.20 45.42
CA PRO A 26 6.21 2.06 46.13
C PRO A 26 5.96 0.57 46.43
N PRO A 27 5.18 0.25 47.49
CA PRO A 27 4.77 -1.11 47.77
C PRO A 27 4.02 -1.68 46.55
N GLY A 28 4.60 -2.68 45.88
CA GLY A 28 4.10 -3.24 44.61
C GLY A 28 4.97 -2.94 43.37
N GLY A 29 5.98 -2.08 43.49
CA GLY A 29 6.92 -1.77 42.41
C GLY A 29 6.35 -0.88 41.30
N PHE A 30 7.16 -0.64 40.25
CA PHE A 30 6.74 0.13 39.07
C PHE A 30 6.13 -0.78 38.00
N ALA A 31 5.29 -0.19 37.13
CA ALA A 31 4.77 -0.89 35.98
C ALA A 31 5.91 -1.43 35.09
N PRO A 32 5.73 -2.59 34.45
CA PRO A 32 6.77 -3.20 33.62
C PRO A 32 7.05 -2.31 32.40
N VAL A 33 8.26 -1.75 32.36
CA VAL A 33 8.72 -0.96 31.21
C VAL A 33 9.06 -1.90 30.06
N ARG A 34 8.45 -1.64 28.91
CA ARG A 34 8.73 -2.40 27.69
C ARG A 34 10.02 -1.88 27.07
N PHE A 35 11.08 -2.69 27.11
CA PHE A 35 12.39 -2.34 26.53
C PHE A 35 12.63 -2.95 25.14
N ALA A 36 11.91 -4.03 24.79
CA ALA A 36 12.13 -4.75 23.55
C ALA A 36 11.45 -4.10 22.34
N ARG A 37 12.14 -4.09 21.20
CA ARG A 37 11.58 -3.68 19.91
C ARG A 37 10.50 -4.65 19.47
N ARG A 38 9.31 -4.14 19.13
CA ARG A 38 8.21 -4.94 18.53
C ARG A 38 7.78 -4.32 17.21
N ILE A 39 8.28 -4.88 16.10
CA ILE A 39 7.80 -4.52 14.77
C ILE A 39 6.77 -5.57 14.33
N PRO A 40 5.51 -5.17 14.09
CA PRO A 40 4.50 -6.09 13.60
C PRO A 40 4.66 -6.33 12.08
N ASN A 41 4.81 -7.59 11.68
CA ASN A 41 4.79 -8.00 10.27
C ASN A 41 3.36 -8.35 9.84
N LYS A 42 2.53 -7.32 9.62
CA LYS A 42 1.11 -7.46 9.22
C LYS A 42 0.88 -7.43 7.70
N GLY A 43 1.96 -7.48 6.91
CA GLY A 43 1.86 -7.48 5.46
C GLY A 43 1.23 -8.78 4.92
N PRO A 44 0.67 -8.73 3.69
CA PRO A 44 0.20 -9.94 3.01
C PRO A 44 1.36 -10.91 2.81
N SER A 45 1.06 -12.21 2.85
CA SER A 45 2.07 -13.25 2.64
C SER A 45 2.63 -13.19 1.22
N ALA A 46 3.83 -13.73 1.02
CA ALA A 46 4.47 -13.78 -0.30
C ALA A 46 3.58 -14.44 -1.37
N VAL A 47 2.90 -15.53 -0.99
CA VAL A 47 1.96 -16.25 -1.86
C VAL A 47 0.75 -15.37 -2.20
N ALA A 48 0.21 -14.63 -1.24
CA ALA A 48 -0.91 -13.73 -1.50
C ALA A 48 -0.54 -12.63 -2.49
N ILE A 49 0.66 -12.04 -2.34
CA ILE A 49 1.17 -11.03 -3.28
C ILE A 49 1.34 -11.63 -4.68
N PHE A 50 1.99 -12.79 -4.77
CA PHE A 50 2.24 -13.45 -6.04
C PHE A 50 0.96 -13.81 -6.79
N LEU A 51 0.00 -14.46 -6.11
CA LEU A 51 -1.27 -14.85 -6.73
C LEU A 51 -2.10 -13.64 -7.14
N THR A 52 -2.06 -12.55 -6.37
CA THR A 52 -2.76 -11.31 -6.72
C THR A 52 -2.17 -10.70 -7.99
N ALA A 53 -0.83 -10.57 -8.06
CA ALA A 53 -0.16 -10.03 -9.24
C ALA A 53 -0.38 -10.92 -10.47
N PHE A 54 -0.25 -12.22 -10.33
CA PHE A 54 -0.48 -13.19 -11.40
C PHE A 54 -1.94 -13.18 -11.87
N GLY A 55 -2.89 -13.13 -10.95
CA GLY A 55 -4.32 -13.06 -11.25
C GLY A 55 -4.68 -11.77 -11.99
N ALA A 56 -4.17 -10.62 -11.51
CA ALA A 56 -4.36 -9.34 -12.17
C ALA A 56 -3.77 -9.33 -13.59
N PHE A 57 -2.56 -9.87 -13.77
CA PHE A 57 -1.91 -9.94 -15.07
C PHE A 57 -2.67 -10.84 -16.05
N SER A 58 -2.99 -12.07 -15.64
CA SER A 58 -3.69 -13.04 -16.49
C SER A 58 -5.06 -12.53 -16.92
N TRP A 59 -5.83 -11.95 -15.99
CA TRP A 59 -7.11 -11.30 -16.31
C TRP A 59 -6.94 -10.08 -17.20
N GLY A 60 -5.95 -9.22 -16.92
CA GLY A 60 -5.64 -8.04 -17.73
C GLY A 60 -5.33 -8.41 -19.18
N MET A 61 -4.52 -9.45 -19.39
CA MET A 61 -4.18 -9.95 -20.73
C MET A 61 -5.39 -10.51 -21.48
N TYR A 62 -6.30 -11.18 -20.76
CA TYR A 62 -7.57 -11.62 -21.34
C TYR A 62 -8.41 -10.43 -21.84
N GLN A 63 -8.55 -9.39 -21.01
CA GLN A 63 -9.30 -8.18 -21.37
C GLN A 63 -8.67 -7.43 -22.55
N VAL A 64 -7.34 -7.34 -22.60
CA VAL A 64 -6.61 -6.78 -23.75
C VAL A 64 -6.91 -7.57 -25.03
N GLY A 65 -6.97 -8.90 -24.95
CA GLY A 65 -7.36 -9.76 -26.07
C GLY A 65 -8.77 -9.45 -26.60
N GLN A 66 -9.75 -9.30 -25.70
CA GLN A 66 -11.11 -8.92 -26.07
C GLN A 66 -11.15 -7.52 -26.71
N GLY A 67 -10.46 -6.54 -26.12
CA GLY A 67 -10.36 -5.20 -26.67
C GLY A 67 -9.71 -5.14 -28.06
N ASN A 68 -8.68 -5.95 -28.29
CA ASN A 68 -8.04 -6.05 -29.60
C ASN A 68 -8.97 -6.68 -30.65
N LYS A 69 -9.80 -7.66 -30.29
CA LYS A 69 -10.81 -8.23 -31.18
C LYS A 69 -11.82 -7.17 -31.62
N ILE A 70 -12.32 -6.37 -30.69
CA ILE A 70 -13.26 -5.27 -30.98
C ILE A 70 -12.58 -4.22 -31.87
N ARG A 71 -11.35 -3.81 -31.53
CA ARG A 71 -10.58 -2.84 -32.33
C ARG A 71 -10.35 -3.33 -33.76
N ARG A 72 -10.11 -4.62 -33.95
CA ARG A 72 -9.97 -5.23 -35.29
C ARG A 72 -11.29 -5.17 -36.06
N ALA A 73 -12.42 -5.47 -35.42
CA ALA A 73 -13.73 -5.35 -36.06
C ALA A 73 -14.02 -3.92 -36.53
N LEU A 74 -13.76 -2.91 -35.68
CA LEU A 74 -13.92 -1.50 -36.05
C LEU A 74 -12.99 -1.06 -37.20
N LYS A 75 -11.76 -1.57 -37.22
CA LYS A 75 -10.84 -1.32 -38.34
C LYS A 75 -11.35 -1.96 -39.64
N GLU A 76 -11.88 -3.17 -39.56
CA GLU A 76 -12.44 -3.86 -40.72
C GLU A 76 -13.66 -3.12 -41.28
N GLU A 77 -14.54 -2.64 -40.41
CA GLU A 77 -15.67 -1.78 -40.79
C GLU A 77 -15.19 -0.52 -41.53
N LYS A 78 -14.19 0.18 -40.97
CA LYS A 78 -13.57 1.33 -41.64
C LYS A 78 -12.98 0.99 -43.00
N TYR A 79 -12.31 -0.15 -43.14
CA TYR A 79 -11.76 -0.59 -44.42
C TYR A 79 -12.84 -1.02 -45.41
N ALA A 80 -13.94 -1.62 -44.94
CA ALA A 80 -15.09 -1.96 -45.77
C ALA A 80 -15.75 -0.69 -46.32
N ALA A 81 -16.01 0.31 -45.47
CA ALA A 81 -16.57 1.61 -45.88
C ALA A 81 -15.66 2.36 -46.88
N ARG A 82 -14.33 2.28 -46.70
CA ARG A 82 -13.38 2.85 -47.66
C ARG A 82 -13.42 2.12 -49.00
N ARG A 83 -13.44 0.78 -48.98
CA ARG A 83 -13.52 -0.04 -50.20
C ARG A 83 -14.80 0.20 -50.98
N SER A 84 -15.93 0.46 -50.32
CA SER A 84 -17.20 0.71 -51.01
C SER A 84 -17.24 2.04 -51.76
N ILE A 85 -16.58 3.08 -51.25
CA ILE A 85 -16.54 4.40 -51.91
C ILE A 85 -15.38 4.56 -52.89
N LEU A 86 -14.37 3.68 -52.82
CA LEU A 86 -13.16 3.76 -53.64
C LEU A 86 -13.43 3.86 -55.14
N PRO A 87 -14.34 3.07 -55.75
CA PRO A 87 -14.57 3.16 -57.20
C PRO A 87 -15.05 4.55 -57.66
N VAL A 88 -15.86 5.24 -56.85
CA VAL A 88 -16.33 6.59 -57.17
C VAL A 88 -15.17 7.59 -57.11
N LEU A 89 -14.37 7.52 -56.03
CA LEU A 89 -13.19 8.37 -55.89
C LEU A 89 -12.15 8.13 -57.00
N GLN A 90 -11.98 6.87 -57.42
CA GLN A 90 -11.09 6.52 -58.50
C GLN A 90 -11.60 7.08 -59.84
N ALA A 91 -12.90 6.98 -60.12
CA ALA A 91 -13.48 7.55 -61.34
C ALA A 91 -13.32 9.08 -61.40
N GLU A 92 -13.53 9.78 -60.27
CA GLU A 92 -13.30 11.23 -60.18
C GLU A 92 -11.83 11.60 -60.46
N GLU A 93 -10.88 10.82 -59.93
CA GLU A 93 -9.46 11.04 -60.18
C GLU A 93 -9.05 10.73 -61.61
N ASP A 94 -9.56 9.65 -62.19
CA ASP A 94 -9.31 9.29 -63.59
C ASP A 94 -9.84 10.39 -64.54
N GLU A 95 -11.01 10.96 -64.26
CA GLU A 95 -11.53 12.11 -65.03
C GLU A 95 -10.63 13.35 -64.91
N ARG A 96 -10.14 13.67 -63.70
CA ARG A 96 -9.21 14.79 -63.50
C ARG A 96 -7.91 14.59 -64.27
N PHE A 97 -7.34 13.39 -64.17
CA PHE A 97 -6.09 13.04 -64.84
C PHE A 97 -6.21 13.18 -66.36
N VAL A 98 -7.28 12.68 -66.98
CA VAL A 98 -7.50 12.80 -68.43
C VAL A 98 -7.66 14.26 -68.87
N LYS A 99 -8.31 15.09 -68.05
CA LYS A 99 -8.48 16.53 -68.33
C LYS A 99 -7.15 17.29 -68.27
N GLU A 100 -6.26 16.94 -67.35
CA GLU A 100 -4.96 17.59 -67.17
C GLU A 100 -3.90 17.10 -68.17
N TRP A 101 -4.08 15.90 -68.72
CA TRP A 101 -3.18 15.31 -69.71
C TRP A 101 -3.26 15.98 -71.10
N HIS A 102 -4.38 16.62 -71.42
CA HIS A 102 -4.63 17.33 -72.68
C HIS A 102 -4.39 18.84 -72.54
#